data_AF-A0A841WI41-F1
#
_entry.id   AF-A0A841WI41-F1
#
_cell.length_a   1.000
_cell.length_b   1.000
_cell.length_c   1.000
_cell.angle_alpha   90.00
_cell.angle_beta   90.00
_cell.angle_gamma   90.00
#
_symmetry.space_group_name_H-M   'P 1'
#
loop_
_entity.id
_entity.type
_entity.pdbx_description
1 polymer ?
#
loop_
_entity_poly.entity_id
_entity_poly.type
_entity_poly.pdbx_seq_one_letter_code
_entity_poly.pdbx_strand_id
1 'polypeptide(L)'
;MTYIAHTQQRVDAQFLAQAELDNYISTQAQTIAPEPLTTVEINPNHFEVYAGKWLVAYITYDYSDFITQPWVVMVSGEEKFRHNTQAWCYRFISWHYKDGTLNPQPHTEVPEVPFISEISFYEQEALVGGELVASVSYSHDDQQNSYWQVIINNEVIFTDSTPARCHSYVKQQYQGGLLPVQEAFVEPCTTGNEVMVQIAQACENLGLELLDDGIYRGDEKLGEVGQTNGNWWFTRTSDAHQQQVLCDSASDAVWWLFREDLPECTALDEYLQYRPLEQMPSGELKELLDSAEFVAA
;
A
#
# COMPACT_ATOMS: atom_id res chain seq x y z
N MET A 1 -81.69 -27.52 23.36
CA MET A 1 -81.11 -26.59 22.37
C MET A 1 -79.91 -25.94 23.01
N THR A 2 -78.71 -26.23 22.52
CA THR A 2 -77.49 -25.51 22.90
C THR A 2 -76.47 -25.74 21.79
N TYR A 3 -76.38 -24.78 20.85
CA TYR A 3 -75.34 -24.77 19.84
C TYR A 3 -74.11 -24.11 20.45
N ILE A 4 -73.06 -24.89 20.66
CA ILE A 4 -71.78 -24.37 21.16
C ILE A 4 -71.03 -23.80 19.95
N ALA A 5 -70.76 -22.50 19.99
CA ALA A 5 -70.03 -21.78 18.96
C ALA A 5 -68.53 -22.14 19.03
N HIS A 6 -68.12 -23.13 18.23
CA HIS A 6 -66.71 -23.54 18.10
C HIS A 6 -65.99 -22.88 16.92
N THR A 7 -66.65 -22.00 16.18
CA THR A 7 -66.11 -21.38 14.96
C THR A 7 -65.38 -20.06 15.20
N GLN A 8 -65.68 -19.32 16.27
CA GLN A 8 -65.12 -17.97 16.49
C GLN A 8 -63.62 -18.01 16.85
N GLN A 9 -63.22 -18.92 17.73
CA GLN A 9 -61.87 -18.96 18.32
C GLN A 9 -60.77 -19.33 17.30
N ARG A 10 -61.13 -20.05 16.22
CA ARG A 10 -60.19 -20.43 15.15
C ARG A 10 -59.90 -19.27 14.19
N VAL A 11 -60.85 -18.36 14.01
CA VAL A 11 -60.71 -17.18 13.15
C VAL A 11 -59.84 -16.12 13.84
N ASP A 12 -60.01 -15.95 15.16
CA ASP A 12 -59.23 -14.98 15.95
C ASP A 12 -57.74 -15.34 16.04
N ALA A 13 -57.41 -16.63 16.21
CA ALA A 13 -56.03 -17.09 16.23
C ALA A 13 -55.34 -16.95 14.84
N GLN A 14 -56.10 -17.16 13.76
CA GLN A 14 -55.59 -17.01 12.40
C GLN A 14 -55.36 -15.53 12.04
N PHE A 15 -56.21 -14.64 12.53
CA PHE A 15 -56.06 -13.19 12.38
C PHE A 15 -54.83 -12.66 13.13
N LEU A 16 -54.59 -13.14 14.36
CA LEU A 16 -53.39 -12.80 15.14
C LEU A 16 -52.11 -13.31 14.47
N ALA A 17 -52.10 -14.56 14.00
CA ALA A 17 -50.95 -15.12 13.29
C ALA A 17 -50.66 -14.38 11.98
N GLN A 18 -51.70 -13.93 11.26
CA GLN A 18 -51.53 -13.12 10.05
C GLN A 18 -50.96 -11.73 10.39
N ALA A 19 -51.44 -11.08 11.44
CA ALA A 19 -50.91 -9.79 11.88
C ALA A 19 -49.46 -9.88 12.41
N GLU A 20 -49.09 -10.97 13.08
CA GLU A 20 -47.70 -11.24 13.48
C GLU A 20 -46.80 -11.49 12.27
N LEU A 21 -47.28 -12.25 11.27
CA LEU A 21 -46.55 -12.47 10.03
C LEU A 21 -46.40 -11.17 9.23
N ASP A 22 -47.45 -10.36 9.13
CA ASP A 22 -47.43 -9.07 8.43
C ASP A 22 -46.51 -8.08 9.17
N ASN A 23 -46.50 -8.08 10.51
CA ASN A 23 -45.54 -7.30 11.29
C ASN A 23 -44.10 -7.81 11.10
N TYR A 24 -43.88 -9.12 11.09
CA TYR A 24 -42.56 -9.70 10.85
C TYR A 24 -42.07 -9.37 9.44
N ILE A 25 -42.91 -9.52 8.41
CA ILE A 25 -42.63 -9.12 7.04
C ILE A 25 -42.37 -7.63 6.97
N SER A 26 -43.17 -6.77 7.61
CA SER A 26 -42.97 -5.31 7.60
C SER A 26 -41.70 -4.88 8.34
N THR A 27 -41.29 -5.62 9.38
CA THR A 27 -40.06 -5.36 10.13
C THR A 27 -38.84 -5.80 9.30
N GLN A 28 -38.95 -6.91 8.57
CA GLN A 28 -37.90 -7.40 7.66
C GLN A 28 -37.85 -6.59 6.34
N ALA A 29 -38.97 -6.02 5.89
CA ALA A 29 -39.12 -5.26 4.66
C ALA A 29 -38.68 -3.79 4.76
N GLN A 30 -38.22 -3.32 5.93
CA GLN A 30 -37.37 -2.12 6.03
C GLN A 30 -35.93 -2.42 5.59
N THR A 31 -35.78 -3.26 4.55
CA THR A 31 -34.53 -3.51 3.86
C THR A 31 -34.25 -2.28 3.00
N ILE A 32 -33.47 -1.34 3.53
CA ILE A 32 -32.82 -0.33 2.69
C ILE A 32 -32.05 -1.13 1.63
N ALA A 33 -32.38 -0.94 0.35
CA ALA A 33 -31.67 -1.62 -0.71
C ALA A 33 -30.17 -1.30 -0.57
N PRO A 34 -29.29 -2.32 -0.56
CA PRO A 34 -27.87 -2.08 -0.37
C PRO A 34 -27.36 -1.18 -1.49
N GLU A 35 -26.48 -0.24 -1.14
CA GLU A 35 -25.93 0.75 -2.08
C GLU A 35 -25.34 0.04 -3.31
N PRO A 36 -25.58 0.52 -4.54
CA PRO A 36 -25.10 -0.15 -5.74
C PRO A 36 -23.56 -0.27 -5.74
N LEU A 37 -23.09 -1.41 -6.23
CA LEU A 37 -21.66 -1.65 -6.37
C LEU A 37 -21.08 -0.97 -7.61
N THR A 38 -19.90 -0.39 -7.46
CA THR A 38 -19.08 0.17 -8.55
C THR A 38 -17.71 -0.48 -8.55
N THR A 39 -17.18 -0.79 -9.74
CA THR A 39 -15.85 -1.36 -9.90
C THR A 39 -14.89 -0.29 -10.41
N VAL A 40 -13.73 -0.18 -9.79
CA VAL A 40 -12.61 0.65 -10.22
C VAL A 40 -11.48 -0.28 -10.67
N GLU A 41 -11.03 -0.12 -11.91
CA GLU A 41 -9.84 -0.80 -12.40
C GLU A 41 -8.60 -0.03 -11.95
N ILE A 42 -7.76 -0.67 -11.15
CA ILE A 42 -6.47 -0.11 -10.73
C ILE A 42 -5.42 -0.45 -11.80
N ASN A 43 -5.43 -1.69 -12.26
CA ASN A 43 -4.70 -2.18 -13.43
C ASN A 43 -5.41 -3.43 -13.99
N PRO A 44 -4.98 -4.00 -15.14
CA PRO A 44 -5.66 -5.13 -15.77
C PRO A 44 -5.77 -6.40 -14.91
N ASN A 45 -4.99 -6.48 -13.82
CA ASN A 45 -4.92 -7.63 -12.93
C ASN A 45 -5.41 -7.31 -11.50
N HIS A 46 -5.90 -6.09 -11.25
CA HIS A 46 -6.34 -5.65 -9.92
C HIS A 46 -7.52 -4.67 -10.01
N PHE A 47 -8.63 -5.05 -9.38
CA PHE A 47 -9.88 -4.30 -9.41
C PHE A 47 -10.42 -4.12 -8.00
N GLU A 48 -10.85 -2.92 -7.68
CA GLU A 48 -11.49 -2.60 -6.41
C GLU A 48 -13.01 -2.48 -6.59
N VAL A 49 -13.79 -3.03 -5.66
CA VAL A 49 -15.26 -3.01 -5.71
C VAL A 49 -15.80 -2.23 -4.51
N TYR A 50 -16.47 -1.13 -4.81
CA TYR A 50 -16.98 -0.18 -3.84
C TYR A 50 -18.50 -0.22 -3.72
N ALA A 51 -19.00 0.03 -2.52
CA ALA A 51 -20.38 0.45 -2.26
C ALA A 51 -20.33 1.93 -1.86
N GLY A 52 -20.68 2.83 -2.78
CA GLY A 52 -20.44 4.26 -2.59
C GLY A 52 -18.95 4.55 -2.45
N LYS A 53 -18.54 5.06 -1.28
CA LYS A 53 -17.12 5.31 -0.95
C LYS A 53 -16.46 4.13 -0.23
N TRP A 54 -17.21 3.13 0.21
CA TRP A 54 -16.70 2.02 1.02
C TRP A 54 -16.09 0.92 0.16
N LEU A 55 -14.83 0.56 0.39
CA LEU A 55 -14.17 -0.54 -0.31
C LEU A 55 -14.63 -1.90 0.25
N VAL A 56 -15.58 -2.53 -0.44
CA VAL A 56 -16.18 -3.80 -0.01
C VAL A 56 -15.20 -4.96 -0.15
N ALA A 57 -14.56 -5.07 -1.30
CA ALA A 57 -13.63 -6.15 -1.66
C ALA A 57 -12.74 -5.72 -2.83
N TYR A 58 -11.70 -6.50 -3.11
CA TYR A 58 -10.89 -6.36 -4.32
C TYR A 58 -10.68 -7.70 -5.01
N ILE A 59 -10.51 -7.67 -6.33
CA ILE A 59 -10.25 -8.82 -7.19
C ILE A 59 -8.82 -8.68 -7.71
N THR A 60 -7.97 -9.66 -7.45
CA THR A 60 -6.57 -9.68 -7.90
C THR A 60 -6.28 -10.92 -8.71
N TYR A 61 -5.30 -10.84 -9.61
CA TYR A 61 -4.71 -11.99 -10.27
C TYR A 61 -3.59 -12.60 -9.41
N ASP A 62 -3.59 -13.92 -9.28
CA ASP A 62 -2.55 -14.72 -8.65
C ASP A 62 -1.59 -15.22 -9.73
N TYR A 63 -0.34 -14.76 -9.65
CA TYR A 63 0.72 -15.07 -10.60
C TYR A 63 1.47 -16.36 -10.28
N SER A 64 1.04 -17.09 -9.24
CA SER A 64 1.68 -18.36 -8.87
C SER A 64 1.54 -19.39 -10.00
N ASP A 65 2.61 -20.17 -10.19
CA ASP A 65 2.66 -21.19 -11.23
C ASP A 65 1.58 -22.28 -11.05
N PHE A 66 1.07 -22.79 -12.17
CA PHE A 66 0.12 -23.90 -12.26
C PHE A 66 -1.26 -23.67 -11.61
N ILE A 67 -1.63 -22.43 -11.31
CA ILE A 67 -2.97 -22.10 -10.82
C ILE A 67 -3.99 -22.09 -11.98
N THR A 68 -5.06 -22.87 -11.83
CA THR A 68 -6.16 -22.96 -12.82
C THR A 68 -7.27 -21.93 -12.58
N GLN A 69 -7.27 -21.31 -11.41
CA GLN A 69 -8.23 -20.31 -10.97
C GLN A 69 -7.48 -19.07 -10.43
N PRO A 70 -6.86 -18.28 -11.32
CA PRO A 70 -5.94 -17.22 -10.90
C PRO A 70 -6.64 -15.96 -10.40
N TRP A 71 -7.95 -15.81 -10.62
CA TRP A 71 -8.66 -14.64 -10.13
C TRP A 71 -9.13 -14.87 -8.70
N VAL A 72 -8.74 -14.00 -7.79
CA VAL A 72 -8.98 -14.14 -6.34
C VAL A 72 -9.76 -12.94 -5.84
N VAL A 73 -10.79 -13.19 -5.03
CA VAL A 73 -11.52 -12.18 -4.27
C VAL A 73 -10.90 -12.10 -2.89
N MET A 74 -10.45 -10.91 -2.53
CA MET A 74 -9.81 -10.61 -1.27
C MET A 74 -10.66 -9.63 -0.47
N VAL A 75 -10.70 -9.83 0.84
CA VAL A 75 -11.32 -8.92 1.81
C VAL A 75 -10.39 -8.83 3.01
N SER A 76 -9.94 -7.62 3.32
CA SER A 76 -9.07 -7.33 4.47
C SER A 76 -7.79 -8.17 4.47
N GLY A 77 -7.21 -8.42 3.29
CA GLY A 77 -6.01 -9.25 3.13
C GLY A 77 -6.27 -10.76 3.10
N GLU A 78 -7.51 -11.20 3.32
CA GLU A 78 -7.87 -12.61 3.30
C GLU A 78 -8.55 -13.02 1.99
N GLU A 79 -8.14 -14.16 1.45
CA GLU A 79 -8.83 -14.79 0.32
C GLU A 79 -10.22 -15.30 0.76
N LYS A 80 -11.27 -14.86 0.05
CA LYS A 80 -12.65 -15.32 0.27
C LYS A 80 -13.14 -16.24 -0.82
N PHE A 81 -12.62 -16.11 -2.04
CA PHE A 81 -13.06 -16.87 -3.19
C PHE A 81 -12.04 -16.82 -4.32
N ARG A 82 -11.99 -17.86 -5.16
CA ARG A 82 -11.18 -17.86 -6.38
C ARG A 82 -11.92 -18.47 -7.56
N HIS A 83 -11.56 -18.04 -8.77
CA HIS A 83 -12.13 -18.55 -10.02
C HIS A 83 -11.19 -18.38 -11.21
N ASN A 84 -11.52 -19.02 -12.33
CA ASN A 84 -10.78 -18.88 -13.59
C ASN A 84 -11.08 -17.60 -14.39
N THR A 85 -12.08 -16.81 -14.01
CA THR A 85 -12.36 -15.52 -14.65
C THR A 85 -12.76 -14.45 -13.64
N GLN A 86 -12.33 -13.22 -13.90
CA GLN A 86 -12.67 -12.03 -13.12
C GLN A 86 -14.20 -11.83 -12.98
N ALA A 87 -14.97 -12.14 -14.04
CA ALA A 87 -16.43 -11.96 -14.03
C ALA A 87 -17.14 -12.84 -12.98
N TRP A 88 -16.61 -14.04 -12.71
CA TRP A 88 -17.14 -14.91 -11.65
C TRP A 88 -16.81 -14.38 -10.25
N CYS A 89 -15.62 -13.84 -10.05
CA CYS A 89 -15.24 -13.13 -8.82
C CYS A 89 -16.18 -11.93 -8.56
N TYR A 90 -16.47 -11.13 -9.59
CA TYR A 90 -17.42 -10.03 -9.46
C TYR A 90 -18.84 -10.50 -9.11
N ARG A 91 -19.30 -11.61 -9.72
CA ARG A 91 -20.61 -12.21 -9.37
C ARG A 91 -20.66 -12.69 -7.92
N PHE A 92 -19.60 -13.34 -7.45
CA PHE A 92 -19.46 -13.73 -6.04
C PHE A 92 -19.61 -12.50 -5.13
N ILE A 93 -18.87 -11.44 -5.40
CA ILE A 93 -18.96 -10.19 -4.61
C ILE A 93 -20.38 -9.63 -4.64
N SER A 94 -21.01 -9.54 -5.81
CA SER A 94 -22.36 -8.97 -5.95
C SER A 94 -23.43 -9.75 -5.18
N TRP A 95 -23.32 -11.08 -5.11
CA TRP A 95 -24.24 -11.91 -4.35
C TRP A 95 -24.00 -11.80 -2.85
N HIS A 96 -22.76 -12.00 -2.42
CA HIS A 96 -22.40 -12.00 -1.01
C HIS A 96 -22.47 -10.61 -0.35
N TYR A 97 -22.42 -9.54 -1.14
CA TYR A 97 -22.71 -8.19 -0.65
C TYR A 97 -24.22 -8.00 -0.38
N LYS A 98 -25.08 -8.50 -1.27
CA LYS A 98 -26.55 -8.35 -1.14
C LYS A 98 -27.12 -9.17 0.02
N ASP A 99 -26.53 -10.31 0.32
CA ASP A 99 -26.94 -11.15 1.45
C ASP A 99 -26.25 -10.76 2.78
N GLY A 100 -25.36 -9.77 2.75
CA GLY A 100 -24.64 -9.26 3.92
C GLY A 100 -23.53 -10.16 4.46
N THR A 101 -23.13 -11.20 3.73
CA THR A 101 -22.06 -12.13 4.16
C THR A 101 -20.66 -11.66 3.78
N LEU A 102 -20.55 -10.70 2.87
CA LEU A 102 -19.29 -10.10 2.45
C LEU A 102 -19.05 -8.77 3.19
N ASN A 103 -17.98 -8.72 3.97
CA ASN A 103 -17.44 -7.53 4.67
C ASN A 103 -18.53 -6.59 5.25
N PRO A 104 -18.87 -6.69 6.55
CA PRO A 104 -19.96 -5.91 7.11
C PRO A 104 -19.74 -4.41 6.89
N GLN A 105 -20.73 -3.73 6.31
CA GLN A 105 -20.67 -2.29 6.08
C GLN A 105 -20.55 -1.55 7.42
N PRO A 106 -19.82 -0.42 7.45
CA PRO A 106 -19.79 0.42 8.64
C PRO A 106 -21.17 0.99 8.92
N HIS A 107 -21.57 0.98 10.20
CA HIS A 107 -22.82 1.58 10.67
C HIS A 107 -22.72 3.12 10.85
N THR A 108 -21.61 3.72 10.41
CA THR A 108 -21.21 5.12 10.66
C THR A 108 -20.81 5.80 9.35
N GLU A 109 -20.55 7.11 9.39
CA GLU A 109 -19.99 7.88 8.28
C GLU A 109 -18.72 7.21 7.74
N VAL A 110 -18.71 6.92 6.44
CA VAL A 110 -17.61 6.23 5.74
C VAL A 110 -16.42 7.19 5.64
N PRO A 111 -15.24 6.85 6.19
CA PRO A 111 -14.04 7.67 6.07
C PRO A 111 -13.64 7.87 4.59
N GLU A 112 -12.99 9.00 4.31
CA GLU A 112 -12.39 9.24 3.00
C GLU A 112 -11.36 8.14 2.69
N VAL A 113 -11.38 7.65 1.44
CA VAL A 113 -10.45 6.62 1.00
C VAL A 113 -9.04 7.22 0.98
N PRO A 114 -8.02 6.57 1.57
CA PRO A 114 -6.64 7.01 1.48
C PRO A 114 -6.19 7.18 0.02
N PHE A 115 -5.59 8.34 -0.26
CA PHE A 115 -4.91 8.60 -1.52
C PHE A 115 -3.52 7.95 -1.47
N ILE A 116 -3.13 7.26 -2.54
CA ILE A 116 -1.80 6.66 -2.64
C ILE A 116 -0.89 7.63 -3.40
N SER A 117 0.17 8.08 -2.73
CA SER A 117 1.25 8.86 -3.31
C SER A 117 2.42 7.94 -3.59
N GLU A 118 2.78 7.81 -4.87
CA GLU A 118 3.99 7.09 -5.27
C GLU A 118 5.19 8.03 -5.12
N ILE A 119 6.04 7.79 -4.12
CA ILE A 119 7.30 8.53 -3.94
C ILE A 119 8.32 7.99 -4.94
N SER A 120 8.40 6.66 -5.00
CA SER A 120 9.13 5.89 -6.00
C SER A 120 8.38 4.59 -6.25
N PHE A 121 8.86 3.78 -7.20
CA PHE A 121 8.31 2.45 -7.38
C PHE A 121 8.30 1.68 -6.06
N TYR A 122 9.44 1.61 -5.37
CA TYR A 122 9.68 0.82 -4.16
C TYR A 122 9.09 1.41 -2.88
N GLU A 123 8.60 2.65 -2.91
CA GLU A 123 8.14 3.35 -1.72
C GLU A 123 6.96 4.26 -2.02
N GLN A 124 5.88 4.01 -1.30
CA GLN A 124 4.60 4.65 -1.51
C GLN A 124 3.96 5.00 -0.17
N GLU A 125 3.13 6.03 -0.16
CA GLU A 125 2.46 6.50 1.04
C GLU A 125 0.96 6.53 0.84
N ALA A 126 0.24 6.07 1.85
CA ALA A 126 -1.19 6.28 1.96
C ALA A 126 -1.44 7.54 2.80
N LEU A 127 -2.14 8.51 2.22
CA LEU A 127 -2.40 9.82 2.79
C LEU A 127 -3.90 10.09 2.92
N VAL A 128 -4.31 10.71 4.02
CA VAL A 128 -5.67 11.25 4.19
C VAL A 128 -5.59 12.70 4.64
N GLY A 129 -6.17 13.61 3.86
CA GLY A 129 -6.05 15.05 4.14
C GLY A 129 -4.60 15.59 4.10
N GLY A 130 -3.67 14.84 3.49
CA GLY A 130 -2.24 15.13 3.50
C GLY A 130 -1.47 14.57 4.70
N GLU A 131 -2.13 13.88 5.63
CA GLU A 131 -1.48 13.19 6.75
C GLU A 131 -1.19 11.72 6.38
N LEU A 132 -0.01 11.24 6.76
CA LEU A 132 0.42 9.85 6.58
C LEU A 132 -0.40 8.91 7.45
N VAL A 133 -0.98 7.87 6.83
CA VAL A 133 -1.69 6.80 7.54
C VAL A 133 -0.99 5.45 7.43
N ALA A 134 -0.21 5.22 6.38
CA ALA A 134 0.65 4.05 6.24
C ALA A 134 1.69 4.27 5.13
N SER A 135 2.85 3.64 5.27
CA SER A 135 3.82 3.49 4.20
C SER A 135 3.70 2.10 3.56
N VAL A 136 3.95 2.01 2.27
CA VAL A 136 3.96 0.76 1.52
C VAL A 136 5.30 0.67 0.80
N SER A 137 6.15 -0.28 1.19
CA SER A 137 7.51 -0.38 0.67
C SER A 137 7.85 -1.78 0.19
N TYR A 138 8.81 -1.84 -0.73
CA TYR A 138 9.35 -3.09 -1.25
C TYR A 138 10.46 -3.62 -0.34
N SER A 139 10.30 -4.87 0.10
CA SER A 139 11.29 -5.64 0.84
C SER A 139 12.06 -6.58 -0.10
N HIS A 140 13.38 -6.52 0.01
CA HIS A 140 14.29 -7.43 -0.67
C HIS A 140 14.48 -8.76 0.08
N ASP A 141 13.91 -8.90 1.29
CA ASP A 141 13.90 -10.16 2.04
C ASP A 141 12.79 -11.08 1.50
N ASP A 142 13.17 -12.13 0.76
CA ASP A 142 12.27 -13.09 0.12
C ASP A 142 11.80 -14.16 1.11
N GLN A 143 10.87 -13.76 1.99
CA GLN A 143 10.08 -14.73 2.73
C GLN A 143 8.75 -14.93 2.02
N GLN A 144 8.68 -15.97 1.17
CA GLN A 144 7.45 -16.48 0.57
C GLN A 144 6.77 -15.52 -0.42
N ASN A 145 7.51 -14.93 -1.37
CA ASN A 145 6.92 -14.18 -2.49
C ASN A 145 6.07 -12.95 -2.06
N SER A 146 6.34 -12.43 -0.86
CA SER A 146 5.63 -11.29 -0.24
C SER A 146 6.54 -10.07 -0.19
N TYR A 147 6.73 -9.45 -1.34
CA TYR A 147 7.72 -8.39 -1.53
C TYR A 147 7.27 -7.01 -1.04
N TRP A 148 5.98 -6.79 -0.84
CA TRP A 148 5.46 -5.48 -0.43
C TRP A 148 5.02 -5.53 1.02
N GLN A 149 5.39 -4.51 1.77
CA GLN A 149 5.13 -4.39 3.19
C GLN A 149 4.33 -3.13 3.46
N VAL A 150 3.27 -3.27 4.24
CA VAL A 150 2.55 -2.14 4.83
C VAL A 150 3.18 -1.88 6.19
N ILE A 151 3.68 -0.66 6.38
CA ILE A 151 4.41 -0.24 7.56
C ILE A 151 3.66 0.92 8.22
N ILE A 152 3.46 0.81 9.52
CA ILE A 152 2.93 1.88 10.37
C ILE A 152 3.79 1.94 11.62
N ASN A 153 4.24 3.12 12.01
CA ASN A 153 5.14 3.31 13.17
C ASN A 153 6.39 2.42 13.13
N ASN A 154 6.99 2.25 11.94
CA ASN A 154 8.13 1.36 11.69
C ASN A 154 7.88 -0.14 11.95
N GLU A 155 6.63 -0.55 12.17
CA GLU A 155 6.24 -1.95 12.29
C GLU A 155 5.56 -2.42 11.01
N VAL A 156 5.98 -3.59 10.51
CA VAL A 156 5.31 -4.26 9.39
C VAL A 156 4.02 -4.88 9.89
N ILE A 157 2.88 -4.40 9.40
CA ILE A 157 1.56 -4.88 9.83
C ILE A 157 0.92 -5.85 8.82
N PHE A 158 1.34 -5.79 7.57
CA PHE A 158 0.82 -6.64 6.50
C PHE A 158 1.85 -6.76 5.38
N THR A 159 1.86 -7.89 4.69
CA THR A 159 2.73 -8.13 3.54
C THR A 159 1.98 -8.81 2.42
N ASP A 160 2.31 -8.49 1.18
CA ASP A 160 1.72 -9.15 0.01
C ASP A 160 2.65 -9.13 -1.21
N SER A 161 2.27 -9.82 -2.27
CA SER A 161 3.06 -9.98 -3.49
C SER A 161 3.04 -8.78 -4.43
N THR A 162 2.06 -7.88 -4.29
CA THR A 162 1.93 -6.68 -5.14
C THR A 162 1.60 -5.43 -4.31
N PRO A 163 2.00 -4.23 -4.77
CA PRO A 163 1.69 -3.00 -4.04
C PRO A 163 0.18 -2.72 -4.07
N ALA A 164 -0.49 -3.05 -5.18
CA ALA A 164 -1.94 -2.87 -5.31
C ALA A 164 -2.73 -3.65 -4.25
N ARG A 165 -2.30 -4.86 -3.88
CA ARG A 165 -2.90 -5.63 -2.79
C ARG A 165 -2.69 -4.96 -1.43
N CYS A 166 -1.49 -4.41 -1.19
CA CYS A 166 -1.20 -3.61 0.00
C CYS A 166 -2.05 -2.34 0.05
N HIS A 167 -2.23 -1.62 -1.07
CA HIS A 167 -3.08 -0.42 -1.14
C HIS A 167 -4.52 -0.74 -0.79
N SER A 168 -5.10 -1.78 -1.39
CA SER A 168 -6.48 -2.17 -1.10
C SER A 168 -6.64 -2.64 0.34
N TYR A 169 -5.65 -3.35 0.89
CA TYR A 169 -5.62 -3.69 2.32
C TYR A 169 -5.66 -2.43 3.20
N VAL A 170 -4.74 -1.47 2.99
CA VAL A 170 -4.68 -0.21 3.74
C VAL A 170 -6.00 0.54 3.68
N LYS A 171 -6.59 0.68 2.49
CA LYS A 171 -7.89 1.34 2.31
C LYS A 171 -8.99 0.65 3.13
N GLN A 172 -9.08 -0.68 3.10
CA GLN A 172 -10.10 -1.41 3.86
C GLN A 172 -9.90 -1.30 5.36
N GLN A 173 -8.67 -1.48 5.84
CA GLN A 173 -8.38 -1.35 7.27
C GLN A 173 -8.61 0.08 7.77
N TYR A 174 -8.22 1.09 6.99
CA TYR A 174 -8.41 2.50 7.34
C TYR A 174 -9.89 2.83 7.47
N GLN A 175 -10.68 2.47 6.46
CA GLN A 175 -12.12 2.74 6.48
C GLN A 175 -12.82 1.96 7.60
N GLY A 176 -12.33 0.76 7.94
CA GLY A 176 -12.79 -0.02 9.09
C GLY A 176 -12.36 0.50 10.47
N GLY A 177 -11.49 1.51 10.54
CA GLY A 177 -10.92 2.00 11.79
C GLY A 177 -10.02 0.97 12.48
N LEU A 178 -9.42 0.06 11.70
CA LEU A 178 -8.60 -1.06 12.19
C LEU A 178 -7.09 -0.81 12.01
N LEU A 179 -6.68 0.23 11.28
CA LEU A 179 -5.27 0.61 11.23
C LEU A 179 -4.82 1.16 12.58
N PRO A 180 -3.61 0.79 13.05
CA PRO A 180 -2.95 1.49 14.14
C PRO A 180 -2.87 3.00 13.85
N VAL A 181 -2.95 3.81 14.91
CA VAL A 181 -2.78 5.26 14.79
C VAL A 181 -1.33 5.56 14.46
N GLN A 182 -1.08 6.25 13.35
CA GLN A 182 0.24 6.75 13.01
C GLN A 182 0.68 7.77 14.07
N GLU A 183 1.80 7.47 14.73
CA GLU A 183 2.43 8.39 15.67
C GLU A 183 3.10 9.51 14.87
N ALA A 184 2.95 10.74 15.36
CA ALA A 184 3.69 11.86 14.81
C ALA A 184 5.18 11.53 14.95
N PHE A 185 5.92 11.59 13.84
CA PHE A 185 7.37 11.45 13.87
C PHE A 185 7.92 12.55 14.78
N VAL A 186 8.31 12.16 15.99
CA VAL A 186 9.08 13.03 16.88
C VAL A 186 10.51 12.88 16.42
N GLU A 187 11.01 13.90 15.69
CA GLU A 187 12.44 13.99 15.39
C GLU A 187 13.20 13.75 16.71
N PRO A 188 14.00 12.67 16.82
CA PRO A 188 14.87 12.54 17.97
C PRO A 188 15.76 13.77 17.95
N CYS A 189 15.79 14.52 19.05
CA CYS A 189 16.76 15.58 19.23
C CYS A 189 18.15 14.94 19.23
N THR A 190 18.76 14.80 18.05
CA THR A 190 20.07 14.20 17.89
C THR A 190 21.08 15.13 18.53
N THR A 191 21.57 14.71 19.70
CA THR A 191 22.76 15.34 20.28
C THR A 191 23.90 15.08 19.29
N GLY A 192 24.74 16.07 18.97
CA GLY A 192 25.77 15.97 17.91
C GLY A 192 26.71 14.75 17.98
N ASN A 193 26.77 14.04 19.11
CA ASN A 193 27.49 12.78 19.27
C ASN A 193 26.87 11.62 18.48
N GLU A 194 25.55 11.56 18.30
CA GLU A 194 24.86 10.47 17.59
C GLU A 194 25.06 10.54 16.08
N VAL A 195 25.08 11.76 15.53
CA VAL A 195 25.39 12.02 14.11
C VAL A 195 26.79 11.52 13.80
N MET A 196 27.77 11.83 14.65
CA MET A 196 29.16 11.39 14.48
C MET A 196 29.30 9.87 14.58
N VAL A 197 28.56 9.21 15.48
CA VAL A 197 28.57 7.74 15.59
C VAL A 197 28.04 7.08 14.32
N GLN A 198 26.96 7.62 13.73
CA GLN A 198 26.39 7.09 12.49
C GLN A 198 27.35 7.26 11.29
N ILE A 199 28.01 8.41 11.18
CA ILE A 199 29.03 8.64 10.14
C ILE A 199 30.21 7.69 10.35
N ALA A 200 30.72 7.58 11.58
CA ALA A 200 31.86 6.70 11.90
C ALA A 200 31.56 5.23 11.56
N GLN A 201 30.37 4.73 11.92
CA GLN A 201 29.95 3.37 11.62
C GLN A 201 29.81 3.12 10.10
N ALA A 202 29.27 4.09 9.36
CA ALA A 202 29.19 4.01 7.90
C ALA A 202 30.59 3.99 7.24
N CYS A 203 31.54 4.79 7.75
CA CYS A 203 32.92 4.78 7.29
C CYS A 203 33.62 3.44 7.59
N GLU A 204 33.46 2.89 8.80
CA GLU A 204 34.05 1.61 9.19
C GLU A 204 33.59 0.46 8.26
N ASN A 205 32.30 0.43 7.92
CA ASN A 205 31.73 -0.58 7.03
C ASN A 205 32.32 -0.55 5.61
N LEU A 206 32.78 0.63 5.16
CA LEU A 206 33.34 0.85 3.82
C LEU A 206 34.87 0.94 3.83
N GLY A 207 35.51 0.73 4.99
CA GLY A 207 36.97 0.83 5.15
C GLY A 207 37.52 2.23 4.92
N LEU A 208 36.73 3.26 5.25
CA LEU A 208 37.10 4.66 5.13
C LEU A 208 37.55 5.23 6.47
N GLU A 209 38.40 6.24 6.42
CA GLU A 209 38.92 6.93 7.61
C GLU A 209 38.16 8.25 7.82
N LEU A 210 37.55 8.41 9.00
CA LEU A 210 36.91 9.67 9.39
C LEU A 210 37.90 10.51 10.20
N LEU A 211 38.24 11.69 9.70
CA LEU A 211 39.10 12.69 10.34
C LEU A 211 38.31 13.97 10.66
N ASP A 212 38.91 14.86 11.44
CA ASP A 212 38.28 16.13 11.88
C ASP A 212 37.87 17.03 10.71
N ASP A 213 38.52 16.89 9.55
CA ASP A 213 38.27 17.67 8.35
C ASP A 213 37.58 16.90 7.23
N GLY A 214 37.16 15.64 7.42
CA GLY A 214 36.37 14.90 6.41
C GLY A 214 36.61 13.40 6.37
N ILE A 215 36.16 12.77 5.29
CA ILE A 215 36.24 11.31 5.07
C ILE A 215 37.27 11.00 4.00
N TYR A 216 38.09 9.98 4.28
CA TYR A 216 39.29 9.62 3.52
C TYR A 216 39.28 8.17 3.07
N ARG A 217 39.89 7.94 1.91
CA ARG A 217 40.31 6.62 1.43
C ARG A 217 41.83 6.61 1.36
N GLY A 218 42.49 6.02 2.35
CA GLY A 218 43.94 6.15 2.49
C GLY A 218 44.34 7.63 2.61
N ASP A 219 45.24 8.10 1.74
CA ASP A 219 45.71 9.50 1.76
C ASP A 219 44.80 10.48 0.97
N GLU A 220 43.69 10.02 0.38
CA GLU A 220 42.81 10.82 -0.47
C GLU A 220 41.53 11.27 0.27
N LYS A 221 41.30 12.59 0.33
CA LYS A 221 40.07 13.17 0.91
C LYS A 221 38.92 13.07 -0.09
N LEU A 222 37.88 12.30 0.24
CA LEU A 222 36.69 12.12 -0.60
C LEU A 222 35.70 13.28 -0.44
N GLY A 223 35.52 13.76 0.79
CA GLY A 223 34.51 14.78 1.07
C GLY A 223 34.20 14.96 2.55
N GLU A 224 33.10 15.65 2.82
CA GLU A 224 32.56 15.88 4.17
C GLU A 224 31.10 15.43 4.19
N VAL A 225 30.66 14.91 5.34
CA VAL A 225 29.28 14.50 5.59
C VAL A 225 28.80 15.18 6.86
N GLY A 226 27.56 15.61 6.87
CA GLY A 226 26.94 16.16 8.07
C GLY A 226 25.43 16.07 8.04
N GLN A 227 24.83 16.52 9.14
CA GLN A 227 23.39 16.64 9.27
C GLN A 227 23.05 18.06 9.71
N THR A 228 22.13 18.71 9.00
CA THR A 228 21.63 20.06 9.33
C THR A 228 20.12 20.04 9.32
N ASN A 229 19.49 20.41 10.45
CA ASN A 229 18.03 20.40 10.62
C ASN A 229 17.39 19.06 10.20
N GLY A 230 17.95 17.94 10.65
CA GLY A 230 17.48 16.59 10.33
C GLY A 230 17.90 16.06 8.95
N ASN A 231 18.26 16.94 8.00
CA ASN A 231 18.64 16.55 6.65
C ASN A 231 20.11 16.17 6.56
N TRP A 232 20.40 14.99 6.00
CA TRP A 232 21.77 14.56 5.73
C TRP A 232 22.30 15.21 4.47
N TRP A 233 23.59 15.53 4.47
CA TRP A 233 24.26 16.09 3.32
C TRP A 233 25.70 15.58 3.20
N PHE A 234 26.21 15.61 1.98
CA PHE A 234 27.63 15.42 1.70
C PHE A 234 28.17 16.49 0.74
N THR A 235 29.47 16.71 0.76
CA THR A 235 30.20 17.54 -0.21
C THR A 235 31.38 16.76 -0.74
N ARG A 236 31.57 16.69 -2.06
CA ARG A 236 32.73 16.02 -2.66
C ARG A 236 33.91 16.97 -2.80
N THR A 237 35.11 16.45 -2.57
CA THR A 237 36.35 17.21 -2.82
C THR A 237 36.56 17.51 -4.31
N SER A 238 36.05 16.66 -5.20
CA SER A 238 36.13 16.82 -6.66
C SER A 238 35.21 17.93 -7.21
N ASP A 239 34.20 18.37 -6.45
CA ASP A 239 33.28 19.41 -6.88
C ASP A 239 33.90 20.81 -6.71
N ALA A 240 34.11 21.51 -7.83
CA ALA A 240 34.68 22.86 -7.87
C ALA A 240 33.90 23.92 -7.07
N HIS A 241 32.65 23.61 -6.68
CA HIS A 241 31.76 24.51 -5.95
C HIS A 241 31.45 24.05 -4.51
N GLN A 242 31.96 22.90 -4.04
CA GLN A 242 31.73 22.36 -2.68
C GLN A 242 30.27 22.50 -2.20
N GLN A 243 29.33 22.20 -3.08
CA GLN A 243 27.90 22.34 -2.78
C GLN A 243 27.42 21.15 -1.95
N GLN A 244 26.63 21.42 -0.89
CA GLN A 244 26.00 20.37 -0.09
C GLN A 244 24.92 19.67 -0.92
N VAL A 245 25.09 18.37 -1.11
CA VAL A 245 24.12 17.47 -1.76
C VAL A 245 23.32 16.77 -0.67
N LEU A 246 21.99 16.86 -0.72
CA LEU A 246 21.10 16.23 0.26
C LEU A 246 20.98 14.72 0.02
N CYS A 247 20.78 13.97 1.10
CA CYS A 247 20.67 12.51 1.08
C CYS A 247 19.83 12.00 2.26
N ASP A 248 19.50 10.71 2.24
CA ASP A 248 18.49 10.14 3.14
C ASP A 248 19.09 9.65 4.47
N SER A 249 20.40 9.36 4.52
CA SER A 249 21.07 8.87 5.72
C SER A 249 22.59 9.10 5.72
N ALA A 250 23.23 8.90 6.88
CA ALA A 250 24.69 8.86 6.98
C ALA A 250 25.31 7.78 6.07
N SER A 251 24.70 6.59 6.01
CA SER A 251 25.19 5.50 5.16
C SER A 251 25.12 5.86 3.69
N ASP A 252 24.03 6.48 3.26
CA ASP A 252 23.85 6.95 1.88
C ASP A 252 24.87 8.04 1.53
N ALA A 253 25.04 9.03 2.41
CA ALA A 253 26.03 10.09 2.27
C ALA A 253 27.47 9.56 2.08
N VAL A 254 27.89 8.64 2.96
CA VAL A 254 29.24 8.03 2.91
C VAL A 254 29.39 7.13 1.68
N TRP A 255 28.33 6.42 1.30
CA TRP A 255 28.33 5.59 0.10
C TRP A 255 28.47 6.42 -1.19
N TRP A 256 27.82 7.59 -1.26
CA TRP A 256 27.98 8.53 -2.37
C TRP A 256 29.38 9.12 -2.45
N LEU A 257 30.08 9.31 -1.32
CA LEU A 257 31.50 9.69 -1.31
C LEU A 257 32.42 8.53 -1.75
N PHE A 258 32.04 7.29 -1.42
CA PHE A 258 32.81 6.11 -1.77
C PHE A 258 32.74 5.77 -3.26
N ARG A 259 31.63 6.06 -3.95
CA ARG A 259 31.46 5.70 -5.36
C ARG A 259 32.21 6.69 -6.26
N GLU A 260 33.36 6.28 -6.81
CA GLU A 260 34.09 7.03 -7.85
C GLU A 260 33.23 7.23 -9.11
N ASP A 261 33.50 8.31 -9.85
CA ASP A 261 32.86 8.76 -11.09
C ASP A 261 32.61 7.62 -12.08
N LEU A 262 31.45 6.96 -11.98
CA LEU A 262 30.90 6.22 -13.10
C LEU A 262 30.27 7.23 -14.07
N PRO A 263 30.48 7.06 -15.40
CA PRO A 263 29.74 7.84 -16.38
C PRO A 263 28.24 7.65 -16.15
N GLU A 264 27.44 8.68 -16.46
CA GLU A 264 26.00 8.86 -16.18
C GLU A 264 25.04 7.72 -16.63
N CYS A 265 25.53 6.55 -17.02
CA CYS A 265 24.76 5.42 -17.48
C CYS A 265 24.95 4.19 -16.57
N THR A 266 24.31 4.18 -15.40
CA THR A 266 24.07 2.92 -14.64
C THR A 266 22.75 2.91 -13.87
N ALA A 267 22.18 4.06 -13.51
CA ALA A 267 20.85 4.11 -12.90
C ALA A 267 19.76 3.54 -13.84
N LEU A 268 19.89 3.74 -15.15
CA LEU A 268 18.92 3.25 -16.14
C LEU A 268 19.02 1.74 -16.38
N ASP A 269 20.23 1.18 -16.33
CA ASP A 269 20.45 -0.27 -16.53
C ASP A 269 19.97 -1.07 -15.32
N GLU A 270 20.13 -0.55 -14.10
CA GLU A 270 19.57 -1.15 -12.88
C GLU A 270 18.03 -1.04 -12.89
N TYR A 271 17.48 0.10 -13.34
CA TYR A 271 16.03 0.33 -13.51
C TYR A 271 15.37 -0.65 -14.50
N LEU A 272 16.04 -0.97 -15.61
CA LEU A 272 15.57 -1.95 -16.61
C LEU A 272 15.77 -3.41 -16.18
N GLN A 273 16.62 -3.67 -15.19
CA GLN A 273 16.88 -5.03 -14.71
C GLN A 273 15.74 -5.57 -13.83
N TYR A 274 15.03 -4.69 -13.14
CA TYR A 274 13.97 -5.04 -12.19
C TYR A 274 12.54 -4.74 -12.67
N ARG A 275 12.38 -3.97 -13.74
CA ARG A 275 11.08 -3.66 -14.36
C ARG A 275 11.01 -4.26 -15.78
N PRO A 276 10.33 -5.41 -15.97
CA PRO A 276 10.06 -5.90 -17.32
C PRO A 276 9.32 -4.82 -18.11
N LEU A 277 9.80 -4.49 -19.31
CA LEU A 277 9.23 -3.46 -20.19
C LEU A 277 7.71 -3.62 -20.42
N GLU A 278 7.22 -4.84 -20.27
CA GLU A 278 5.82 -5.26 -20.38
C GLU A 278 4.91 -4.71 -19.28
N GLN A 279 5.48 -4.24 -18.16
CA GLN A 279 4.76 -3.69 -17.00
C GLN A 279 4.84 -2.16 -16.92
N MET A 280 5.44 -1.50 -17.92
CA MET A 280 5.47 -0.04 -18.02
C MET A 280 4.20 0.49 -18.70
N PRO A 281 3.57 1.57 -18.19
CA PRO A 281 2.56 2.29 -18.93
C PRO A 281 3.17 2.91 -20.20
N SER A 282 2.39 2.93 -21.27
CA SER A 282 2.87 3.23 -22.63
C SER A 282 3.50 4.62 -22.82
N GLY A 283 3.11 5.61 -22.01
CA GLY A 283 3.71 6.94 -22.02
C GLY A 283 5.14 6.97 -21.50
N GLU A 284 5.38 6.23 -20.42
CA GLU A 284 6.69 6.15 -19.75
C GLU A 284 7.67 5.32 -20.56
N LEU A 285 7.20 4.22 -21.19
CA LEU A 285 7.97 3.42 -22.14
C LEU A 285 8.45 4.27 -23.33
N LYS A 286 7.61 5.21 -23.78
CA LYS A 286 7.95 6.10 -24.90
C LYS A 286 9.02 7.12 -24.50
N GLU A 287 8.90 7.77 -23.35
CA GLU A 287 9.94 8.69 -22.85
C GLU A 287 11.28 7.97 -22.66
N LEU A 288 11.26 6.72 -22.19
CA LEU A 288 12.46 5.91 -22.03
C LEU A 288 13.13 5.60 -23.38
N LEU A 289 12.35 5.20 -24.40
CA LEU A 289 12.87 4.97 -25.76
C LEU A 289 13.38 6.25 -26.42
N ASP A 290 12.66 7.37 -26.25
CA ASP A 290 13.05 8.68 -26.79
C ASP A 290 14.33 9.21 -26.10
N SER A 291 14.53 8.91 -24.81
CA SER A 291 15.75 9.25 -24.07
C SER A 291 16.97 8.41 -24.49
N ALA A 292 16.75 7.14 -24.85
CA ALA A 292 17.81 6.24 -25.34
C ALA A 292 18.30 6.63 -26.74
N GLU A 293 17.45 7.18 -27.61
CA GLU A 293 17.85 7.72 -28.91
C GLU A 293 18.78 8.95 -28.80
N PHE A 294 18.67 9.73 -27.73
CA PHE A 294 19.55 10.89 -27.50
C PHE A 294 20.98 10.52 -27.04
N VAL A 295 21.19 9.32 -26.50
CA VAL A 295 22.51 8.83 -26.07
C VAL A 295 23.27 8.17 -27.23
N ALA A 296 22.58 7.82 -28.32
CA ALA A 296 23.15 7.11 -29.47
C ALA A 296 23.56 8.03 -30.64
N ALA A 297 23.55 9.37 -30.47
CA ALA A 297 23.87 10.35 -31.53
C ALA A 297 25.19 11.09 -31.32
#